data_AF-A0A1H8P920-F1
#
_entry.id   AF-A0A1H8P920-F1
#
_cell.length_a   1.000
_cell.length_b   1.000
_cell.length_c   1.000
_cell.angle_alpha   90.00
_cell.angle_beta   90.00
_cell.angle_gamma   90.00
#
_symmetry.space_group_name_H-M   'P 1'
#
loop_
_entity.id
_entity.type
_entity.pdbx_description
1 polymer ?
#
loop_
_entity_poly.entity_id
_entity_poly.type
_entity_poly.pdbx_seq_one_letter_code
_entity_poly.pdbx_strand_id
1 'polypeptide(L)'
;MIFYSFRLVVIHLILLSCFFSFGCNKAQPADNAGKTVYIKNENGKYTLYRQGQPFLVKGAAGHTNLKRLKEAGGNTIRVWDTVHLANILDSAQANNLAVIVGLPMPPSLRMDEFYNTPQAAAFTKKITSVINKYKNHPALLCWCLGNELTFPFRPRFNQFYTVFNNLVDSIHYNDPQHPVTTTVMTFQKENIFNIRYRTKIDFISFNIFGSIQTLKQDLQDFKWLWNGPFLITEWSVEGPWVAASQNVWGAYVENTSTKKAEQYLATYSNYMPVDNPRFLGSMVFYWGQKQELTPTWFSLFDEHGGQTEIVNAMQYLWTGKKPPVKAPDIKYMLVENKGGRDNILLSPKTTSFAIAYMNEPGTAKLTYKWQLFAEDWFKPNGIFNDKPLKDIKNAVTENNGPIIKFKVPETEGPYRLYVYVYNDNGYFATANVPFYVLYNP
;
A
#
# COMPACT_ATOMS: atom_id res chain seq x y z
N MET A 1 -8.77 -87.06 14.53
CA MET A 1 -10.15 -86.67 14.18
C MET A 1 -10.06 -85.35 13.43
N ILE A 2 -10.48 -85.35 12.16
CA ILE A 2 -11.06 -84.20 11.43
C ILE A 2 -10.10 -83.13 10.83
N PHE A 3 -9.87 -83.33 9.51
CA PHE A 3 -9.86 -82.40 8.36
C PHE A 3 -8.68 -81.43 8.04
N TYR A 4 -7.95 -81.78 6.95
CA TYR A 4 -7.71 -81.03 5.69
C TYR A 4 -8.20 -79.56 5.64
N SER A 5 -7.48 -78.56 5.10
CA SER A 5 -6.99 -78.45 3.71
C SER A 5 -6.26 -77.10 3.48
N PHE A 6 -5.08 -77.16 2.85
CA PHE A 6 -4.53 -76.25 1.80
C PHE A 6 -5.02 -74.79 1.68
N ARG A 7 -4.07 -73.84 1.71
CA ARG A 7 -3.59 -73.14 0.48
C ARG A 7 -2.30 -72.34 0.68
N LEU A 8 -1.48 -72.47 -0.36
CA LEU A 8 -0.12 -72.00 -0.66
C LEU A 8 0.11 -70.47 -0.70
N VAL A 9 1.35 -70.08 -0.36
CA VAL A 9 2.27 -69.13 -1.07
C VAL A 9 1.82 -67.65 -1.13
N VAL A 10 2.58 -66.66 -0.62
CA VAL A 10 3.65 -65.94 -1.35
C VAL A 10 4.68 -65.34 -0.37
N ILE A 11 5.89 -65.91 -0.47
CA ILE A 11 7.26 -65.37 -0.51
C ILE A 11 7.53 -63.89 -0.12
N HIS A 12 8.57 -63.76 0.70
CA HIS A 12 9.29 -62.58 1.15
C HIS A 12 9.63 -61.56 0.04
N LEU A 13 9.34 -60.29 0.34
CA LEU A 13 9.73 -59.12 -0.44
C LEU A 13 11.25 -58.97 -0.48
N ILE A 14 11.77 -59.10 -1.71
CA ILE A 14 13.15 -58.91 -2.12
C ILE A 14 13.55 -57.44 -1.98
N LEU A 15 14.50 -57.20 -1.07
CA LEU A 15 15.52 -56.15 -1.19
C LEU A 15 16.35 -56.44 -2.44
N LEU A 16 16.18 -55.67 -3.52
CA LEU A 16 17.26 -55.15 -4.38
C LEU A 16 16.69 -54.44 -5.62
N SER A 17 17.44 -53.45 -6.08
CA SER A 17 17.29 -52.68 -7.33
C SER A 17 16.32 -51.49 -7.32
N CYS A 18 16.73 -50.49 -6.53
CA CYS A 18 16.64 -49.09 -6.91
C CYS A 18 17.28 -48.88 -8.30
N PHE A 19 16.46 -48.79 -9.33
CA PHE A 19 16.75 -48.02 -10.55
C PHE A 19 15.47 -47.27 -10.95
N PHE A 20 14.94 -46.46 -10.03
CA PHE A 20 14.12 -45.33 -10.45
C PHE A 20 15.07 -44.28 -11.02
N SER A 21 15.18 -44.28 -12.33
CA SER A 21 15.69 -43.16 -13.11
C SER A 21 14.89 -41.92 -12.72
N PHE A 22 15.37 -41.20 -11.71
CA PHE A 22 15.05 -39.79 -11.51
C PHE A 22 15.62 -39.07 -12.73
N GLY A 23 14.83 -39.05 -13.80
CA GLY A 23 14.93 -38.05 -14.85
C GLY A 23 14.77 -36.71 -14.16
N CYS A 24 15.90 -36.12 -13.78
CA CYS A 24 15.99 -34.75 -13.38
C CYS A 24 15.63 -33.95 -14.64
N ASN A 25 14.33 -33.71 -14.84
CA ASN A 25 13.85 -32.63 -15.69
C ASN A 25 14.33 -31.34 -15.03
N LYS A 26 15.61 -31.02 -15.22
CA LYS A 26 16.08 -29.65 -15.14
C LYS A 26 15.20 -28.92 -16.13
N ALA A 27 14.21 -28.18 -15.62
CA ALA A 27 13.50 -27.20 -16.41
C ALA A 27 14.56 -26.42 -17.15
N GLN A 28 14.56 -26.55 -18.47
CA GLN A 28 15.43 -25.81 -19.36
C GLN A 28 15.27 -24.33 -18.94
N PRO A 29 16.37 -23.58 -18.67
CA PRO A 29 16.23 -22.19 -18.29
C PRO A 29 15.40 -21.52 -19.38
N ALA A 30 14.23 -20.98 -19.02
CA ALA A 30 13.46 -20.19 -19.96
C ALA A 30 14.44 -19.17 -20.55
N ASP A 31 14.60 -19.21 -21.87
CA ASP A 31 15.52 -18.31 -22.54
C ASP A 31 14.96 -16.90 -22.36
N ASN A 32 15.54 -16.18 -21.40
CA ASN A 32 15.15 -14.81 -21.10
C ASN A 32 15.77 -13.82 -22.11
N ALA A 33 16.46 -14.34 -23.15
CA ALA A 33 16.95 -13.55 -24.26
C ALA A 33 15.78 -12.77 -24.88
N GLY A 34 15.87 -11.44 -24.81
CA GLY A 34 14.89 -10.54 -25.40
C GLY A 34 13.65 -10.22 -24.56
N LYS A 35 13.53 -10.68 -23.30
CA LYS A 35 12.48 -10.18 -22.38
C LYS A 35 12.87 -8.85 -21.73
N THR A 36 11.93 -7.90 -21.73
CA THR A 36 12.09 -6.56 -21.13
C THR A 36 12.09 -6.62 -19.61
N VAL A 37 11.16 -7.36 -19.02
CA VAL A 37 11.08 -7.59 -17.57
C VAL A 37 10.86 -9.06 -17.26
N TYR A 38 11.64 -9.63 -16.35
CA TYR A 38 11.51 -11.04 -15.96
C TYR A 38 12.07 -11.29 -14.56
N ILE A 39 11.67 -12.40 -13.94
CA ILE A 39 12.19 -12.83 -12.63
C ILE A 39 13.00 -14.11 -12.84
N LYS A 40 14.24 -14.14 -12.34
CA LYS A 40 15.06 -15.36 -12.29
C LYS A 40 15.15 -15.88 -10.87
N ASN A 41 15.17 -17.20 -10.73
CA ASN A 41 15.53 -17.89 -9.49
C ASN A 41 16.92 -18.51 -9.68
N GLU A 42 17.90 -18.01 -8.94
CA GLU A 42 19.27 -18.49 -8.93
C GLU A 42 19.59 -19.00 -7.52
N ASN A 43 19.65 -20.32 -7.35
CA ASN A 43 19.94 -20.98 -6.07
C ASN A 43 19.02 -20.54 -4.90
N GLY A 44 17.72 -20.36 -5.18
CA GLY A 44 16.72 -19.95 -4.18
C GLY A 44 16.62 -18.43 -3.97
N LYS A 45 17.43 -17.63 -4.68
CA LYS A 45 17.32 -16.17 -4.74
C LYS A 45 16.55 -15.74 -5.98
N TYR A 46 15.45 -15.05 -5.76
CA TYR A 46 14.68 -14.40 -6.79
C TYR A 46 15.19 -12.98 -7.04
N THR A 47 15.44 -12.67 -8.30
CA THR A 47 15.84 -11.34 -8.73
C THR A 47 14.95 -10.91 -9.90
N LEU A 48 14.30 -9.75 -9.75
CA LEU A 48 13.61 -9.08 -10.85
C LEU A 48 14.68 -8.39 -11.72
N TYR A 49 14.58 -8.57 -13.03
CA TYR A 49 15.43 -7.93 -14.02
C TYR A 49 14.59 -6.99 -14.89
N ARG A 50 15.13 -5.82 -15.19
CA ARG A 50 14.57 -4.87 -16.17
C ARG A 50 15.66 -4.52 -17.17
N GLN A 51 15.39 -4.72 -18.46
CA GLN A 51 16.34 -4.49 -19.55
C GLN A 51 17.69 -5.19 -19.32
N GLY A 52 17.63 -6.43 -18.82
CA GLY A 52 18.81 -7.24 -18.53
C GLY A 52 19.57 -6.89 -17.24
N GLN A 53 19.17 -5.86 -16.51
CA GLN A 53 19.83 -5.45 -15.26
C GLN A 53 19.03 -5.87 -14.02
N PRO A 54 19.67 -6.34 -12.93
CA PRO A 54 19.00 -6.56 -11.65
C PRO A 54 18.28 -5.29 -11.18
N PHE A 55 17.03 -5.44 -10.75
CA PHE A 55 16.13 -4.34 -10.44
C PHE A 55 15.40 -4.59 -9.12
N LEU A 56 15.86 -3.95 -8.05
CA LEU A 56 15.15 -3.91 -6.77
C LEU A 56 14.13 -2.76 -6.80
N VAL A 57 12.86 -3.03 -6.52
CA VAL A 57 11.82 -2.01 -6.48
C VAL A 57 11.97 -1.13 -5.25
N LYS A 58 12.32 0.14 -5.47
CA LYS A 58 12.30 1.25 -4.49
C LYS A 58 11.16 2.17 -4.89
N GLY A 59 9.95 1.75 -4.60
CA GLY A 59 8.77 2.32 -5.24
C GLY A 59 7.88 3.16 -4.34
N ALA A 60 6.87 3.74 -4.95
CA ALA A 60 5.77 4.38 -4.25
C ALA A 60 4.44 4.09 -4.95
N ALA A 61 3.33 4.04 -4.21
CA ALA A 61 1.99 3.86 -4.74
C ALA A 61 1.28 5.23 -4.79
N GLY A 62 0.85 5.65 -5.97
CA GLY A 62 0.39 7.01 -6.25
C GLY A 62 0.43 7.31 -7.75
N HIS A 63 0.03 8.52 -8.17
CA HIS A 63 0.06 8.91 -9.59
C HIS A 63 0.57 10.34 -9.83
N THR A 64 1.00 11.04 -8.79
CA THR A 64 1.50 12.42 -8.85
C THR A 64 2.94 12.51 -8.36
N ASN A 65 3.58 13.68 -8.51
CA ASN A 65 4.91 13.95 -7.95
C ASN A 65 6.02 12.98 -8.43
N LEU A 66 5.94 12.51 -9.69
CA LEU A 66 6.89 11.55 -10.27
C LEU A 66 8.33 12.07 -10.30
N LYS A 67 8.52 13.35 -10.63
CA LYS A 67 9.85 13.99 -10.55
C LYS A 67 10.42 13.93 -9.13
N ARG A 68 9.60 14.23 -8.12
CA ARG A 68 10.01 14.14 -6.70
C ARG A 68 10.33 12.71 -6.30
N LEU A 69 9.59 11.72 -6.81
CA LEU A 69 9.89 10.30 -6.55
C LEU A 69 11.30 9.95 -7.05
N LYS A 70 11.65 10.40 -8.26
CA LYS A 70 12.99 10.18 -8.79
C LYS A 70 14.06 10.92 -7.99
N GLU A 71 13.83 12.18 -7.63
CA GLU A 71 14.75 12.99 -6.83
C GLU A 71 15.00 12.38 -5.44
N ALA A 72 13.99 11.77 -4.83
CA ALA A 72 14.12 11.03 -3.57
C ALA A 72 14.90 9.71 -3.74
N GLY A 73 15.21 9.26 -4.95
CA GLY A 73 15.90 8.00 -5.21
C GLY A 73 14.96 6.80 -5.41
N GLY A 74 13.65 7.04 -5.53
CA GLY A 74 12.70 6.04 -5.96
C GLY A 74 12.87 5.71 -7.45
N ASN A 75 12.43 4.51 -7.85
CA ASN A 75 12.57 4.01 -9.21
C ASN A 75 11.29 3.47 -9.84
N THR A 76 10.19 3.37 -9.08
CA THR A 76 8.94 2.76 -9.56
C THR A 76 7.71 3.43 -8.96
N ILE A 77 6.68 3.70 -9.77
CA ILE A 77 5.36 4.15 -9.34
C ILE A 77 4.33 3.03 -9.57
N ARG A 78 3.42 2.79 -8.62
CA ARG A 78 2.27 1.88 -8.81
C ARG A 78 0.99 2.69 -8.90
N VAL A 79 0.20 2.38 -9.93
CA VAL A 79 -1.15 2.92 -10.13
C VAL A 79 -2.17 1.80 -10.07
N TRP A 80 -3.38 2.08 -9.57
CA TRP A 80 -4.41 1.06 -9.36
C TRP A 80 -5.27 0.79 -10.59
N ASP A 81 -5.34 1.74 -11.52
CA ASP A 81 -6.20 1.67 -12.68
C ASP A 81 -5.52 2.21 -13.95
N THR A 82 -6.33 2.37 -15.00
CA THR A 82 -5.90 2.76 -16.33
C THR A 82 -6.30 4.20 -16.68
N VAL A 83 -6.83 4.95 -15.71
CA VAL A 83 -7.21 6.36 -15.88
C VAL A 83 -5.95 7.19 -16.09
N HIS A 84 -5.93 7.98 -17.16
CA HIS A 84 -4.76 8.76 -17.61
C HIS A 84 -3.47 7.96 -17.79
N LEU A 85 -3.54 6.64 -18.02
CA LEU A 85 -2.38 5.75 -18.06
C LEU A 85 -1.30 6.17 -19.07
N ALA A 86 -1.67 6.67 -20.24
CA ALA A 86 -0.71 7.18 -21.22
C ALA A 86 0.18 8.29 -20.62
N ASN A 87 -0.43 9.31 -20.02
CA ASN A 87 0.28 10.42 -19.40
C ASN A 87 1.16 9.97 -18.24
N ILE A 88 0.69 8.99 -17.44
CA ILE A 88 1.44 8.44 -16.32
C ILE A 88 2.68 7.68 -16.82
N LEU A 89 2.51 6.85 -17.84
CA LEU A 89 3.60 6.09 -18.46
C LEU A 89 4.63 7.03 -19.10
N ASP A 90 4.20 8.01 -19.89
CA ASP A 90 5.06 9.01 -20.53
C ASP A 90 5.84 9.83 -19.49
N SER A 91 5.15 10.29 -18.43
CA SER A 91 5.76 11.05 -17.34
C SER A 91 6.74 10.19 -16.52
N ALA A 92 6.42 8.91 -16.28
CA ALA A 92 7.33 7.98 -15.62
C ALA A 92 8.59 7.77 -16.45
N GLN A 93 8.46 7.56 -17.76
CA GLN A 93 9.60 7.45 -18.67
C GLN A 93 10.46 8.72 -18.65
N ALA A 94 9.85 9.89 -18.76
CA ALA A 94 10.57 11.17 -18.71
C ALA A 94 11.36 11.37 -17.40
N ASN A 95 10.90 10.76 -16.30
CA ASN A 95 11.57 10.79 -15.00
C ASN A 95 12.43 9.54 -14.71
N ASN A 96 12.67 8.67 -15.69
CA ASN A 96 13.42 7.41 -15.53
C ASN A 96 12.86 6.52 -14.40
N LEU A 97 11.54 6.41 -14.35
CA LEU A 97 10.77 5.55 -13.45
C LEU A 97 10.15 4.39 -14.23
N ALA A 98 9.94 3.28 -13.53
CA ALA A 98 9.12 2.18 -13.99
C ALA A 98 7.68 2.29 -13.43
N VAL A 99 6.71 1.62 -14.05
CA VAL A 99 5.29 1.67 -13.67
C VAL A 99 4.73 0.27 -13.48
N ILE A 100 4.17 0.01 -12.31
CA ILE A 100 3.29 -1.14 -12.08
C ILE A 100 1.86 -0.70 -12.37
N VAL A 101 1.25 -1.31 -13.39
CA VAL A 101 -0.07 -0.91 -13.86
C VAL A 101 -1.14 -1.82 -13.30
N GLY A 102 -2.02 -1.26 -12.48
CA GLY A 102 -3.20 -1.92 -11.94
C GLY A 102 -4.28 -2.14 -13.02
N LEU A 103 -4.87 -3.33 -12.98
CA LEU A 103 -6.00 -3.74 -13.81
C LEU A 103 -7.15 -4.09 -12.86
N PRO A 104 -8.00 -3.13 -12.47
CA PRO A 104 -9.04 -3.32 -11.47
C PRO A 104 -9.99 -4.44 -11.88
N MET A 105 -10.25 -5.35 -10.95
CA MET A 105 -11.10 -6.51 -11.16
C MET A 105 -12.18 -6.56 -10.07
N PRO A 106 -13.45 -6.91 -10.40
CA PRO A 106 -14.50 -7.01 -9.38
C PRO A 106 -14.16 -8.03 -8.28
N PRO A 107 -14.57 -7.80 -7.02
CA PRO A 107 -14.35 -8.77 -5.94
C PRO A 107 -14.93 -10.15 -6.25
N SER A 108 -14.25 -11.23 -5.84
CA SER A 108 -14.68 -12.62 -6.12
C SER A 108 -16.07 -12.97 -5.60
N LEU A 109 -16.62 -12.19 -4.66
CA LEU A 109 -17.97 -12.36 -4.13
C LEU A 109 -19.08 -11.97 -5.12
N ARG A 110 -18.77 -11.17 -6.15
CA ARG A 110 -19.73 -10.73 -7.18
C ARG A 110 -19.96 -11.80 -8.25
N MET A 111 -20.27 -13.02 -7.82
CA MET A 111 -20.40 -14.18 -8.72
C MET A 111 -21.53 -14.00 -9.73
N ASP A 112 -22.75 -13.77 -9.24
CA ASP A 112 -23.94 -13.71 -10.10
C ASP A 112 -24.11 -12.32 -10.75
N GLU A 113 -23.56 -11.28 -10.14
CA GLU A 113 -23.57 -9.92 -10.69
C GLU A 113 -22.54 -9.72 -11.81
N PHE A 114 -21.47 -10.52 -11.85
CA PHE A 114 -20.36 -10.32 -12.78
C PHE A 114 -19.82 -11.63 -13.38
N TYR A 115 -19.27 -12.54 -12.58
CA TYR A 115 -18.50 -13.69 -13.07
C TYR A 115 -19.31 -14.72 -13.86
N ASN A 116 -20.57 -14.94 -13.48
CA ASN A 116 -21.50 -15.85 -14.13
C ASN A 116 -22.31 -15.16 -15.25
N THR A 117 -21.90 -13.96 -15.67
CA THR A 117 -22.61 -13.16 -16.67
C THR A 117 -21.74 -12.92 -17.91
N PRO A 118 -22.34 -12.52 -19.05
CA PRO A 118 -21.58 -12.08 -20.22
C PRO A 118 -20.63 -10.89 -19.96
N GLN A 119 -20.82 -10.16 -18.87
CA GLN A 119 -19.97 -9.02 -18.49
C GLN A 119 -18.51 -9.45 -18.27
N ALA A 120 -18.26 -10.65 -17.73
CA ALA A 120 -16.91 -11.16 -17.51
C ALA A 120 -16.12 -11.33 -18.82
N ALA A 121 -16.79 -11.79 -19.89
CA ALA A 121 -16.19 -11.92 -21.21
C ALA A 121 -15.93 -10.54 -21.85
N ALA A 122 -16.88 -9.60 -21.72
CA ALA A 122 -16.70 -8.23 -22.20
C ALA A 122 -15.54 -7.51 -21.47
N PHE A 123 -15.43 -7.70 -20.15
CA PHE A 123 -14.33 -7.21 -19.35
C PHE A 123 -12.97 -7.76 -19.81
N THR A 124 -12.90 -9.05 -20.16
CA THR A 124 -11.69 -9.67 -20.70
C THR A 124 -11.22 -8.99 -21.99
N LYS A 125 -12.15 -8.68 -22.91
CA LYS A 125 -11.83 -7.94 -24.14
C LYS A 125 -11.35 -6.51 -23.85
N LYS A 126 -11.98 -5.82 -22.89
CA LYS A 126 -11.58 -4.47 -22.47
C LYS A 126 -10.15 -4.46 -21.93
N ILE A 127 -9.82 -5.37 -21.01
CA ILE A 127 -8.46 -5.49 -20.46
C ILE A 127 -7.45 -5.83 -21.56
N THR A 128 -7.76 -6.80 -22.43
CA THR A 128 -6.87 -7.17 -23.55
C THR A 128 -6.56 -5.99 -24.48
N SER A 129 -7.53 -5.09 -24.69
CA SER A 129 -7.31 -3.86 -25.48
C SER A 129 -6.34 -2.89 -24.79
N VAL A 130 -6.40 -2.78 -23.45
CA VAL A 130 -5.44 -1.99 -22.66
C VAL A 130 -4.04 -2.59 -22.77
N ILE A 131 -3.90 -3.91 -22.62
CA ILE A 131 -2.61 -4.60 -22.76
C ILE A 131 -2.00 -4.32 -24.13
N ASN A 132 -2.74 -4.56 -25.21
CA ASN A 132 -2.24 -4.35 -26.56
C ASN A 132 -1.83 -2.90 -26.83
N LYS A 133 -2.49 -1.93 -26.20
CA LYS A 133 -2.15 -0.51 -26.33
C LYS A 133 -0.84 -0.14 -25.64
N TYR A 134 -0.55 -0.69 -24.45
CA TYR A 134 0.55 -0.19 -23.60
C TYR A 134 1.68 -1.18 -23.33
N LYS A 135 1.57 -2.45 -23.77
CA LYS A 135 2.59 -3.49 -23.56
C LYS A 135 4.00 -3.13 -24.01
N ASN A 136 4.15 -2.26 -25.01
CA ASN A 136 5.46 -1.86 -25.54
C ASN A 136 6.00 -0.59 -24.89
N HIS A 137 5.32 -0.03 -23.87
CA HIS A 137 5.75 1.21 -23.25
C HIS A 137 7.01 0.98 -22.40
N PRO A 138 8.13 1.71 -22.63
CA PRO A 138 9.40 1.46 -21.94
C PRO A 138 9.36 1.58 -20.40
N ALA A 139 8.44 2.39 -19.88
CA ALA A 139 8.23 2.53 -18.44
C ALA A 139 7.47 1.35 -17.81
N LEU A 140 6.79 0.48 -18.56
CA LEU A 140 6.03 -0.61 -17.97
C LEU A 140 6.96 -1.59 -17.25
N LEU A 141 6.63 -1.94 -16.00
CA LEU A 141 7.35 -2.92 -15.20
C LEU A 141 6.60 -4.25 -15.17
N CYS A 142 5.34 -4.22 -14.76
CA CYS A 142 4.49 -5.40 -14.67
C CYS A 142 3.01 -5.02 -14.61
N TRP A 143 2.15 -5.99 -14.90
CA TRP A 143 0.71 -5.88 -14.77
C TRP A 143 0.25 -6.40 -13.41
N CYS A 144 -0.57 -5.63 -12.70
CA CYS A 144 -1.16 -6.02 -11.42
C CYS A 144 -2.66 -6.27 -11.60
N LEU A 145 -3.05 -7.54 -11.73
CA LEU A 145 -4.43 -7.94 -11.95
C LEU A 145 -5.20 -7.95 -10.63
N GLY A 146 -6.18 -7.06 -10.51
CA GLY A 146 -6.94 -6.84 -9.29
C GLY A 146 -6.19 -6.03 -8.23
N ASN A 147 -6.95 -5.54 -7.24
CA ASN A 147 -6.44 -4.93 -6.02
C ASN A 147 -7.14 -5.60 -4.84
N GLU A 148 -6.36 -6.12 -3.89
CA GLU A 148 -6.85 -6.74 -2.65
C GLU A 148 -7.99 -7.76 -2.85
N LEU A 149 -7.86 -8.61 -3.88
CA LEU A 149 -8.84 -9.65 -4.14
C LEU A 149 -8.78 -10.76 -3.08
N THR A 150 -9.94 -11.29 -2.72
CA THR A 150 -10.02 -12.56 -2.00
C THR A 150 -9.98 -13.75 -2.96
N PHE A 151 -9.23 -14.79 -2.61
CA PHE A 151 -9.11 -16.03 -3.39
C PHE A 151 -9.75 -17.20 -2.60
N PRO A 152 -11.08 -17.33 -2.62
CA PRO A 152 -11.80 -18.30 -1.80
C PRO A 152 -11.67 -19.74 -2.33
N PHE A 153 -11.62 -20.72 -1.42
CA PHE A 153 -11.43 -22.14 -1.78
C PHE A 153 -12.67 -22.80 -2.43
N ARG A 154 -13.89 -22.37 -2.09
CA ARG A 154 -15.13 -23.12 -2.40
C ARG A 154 -15.37 -23.29 -3.92
N PRO A 155 -15.88 -24.44 -4.40
CA PRO A 155 -16.13 -24.71 -5.82
C PRO A 155 -17.05 -23.70 -6.53
N ARG A 156 -17.98 -23.06 -5.80
CA ARG A 156 -18.83 -22.01 -6.36
C ARG A 156 -18.05 -20.83 -6.99
N PHE A 157 -16.80 -20.65 -6.58
CA PHE A 157 -15.92 -19.59 -7.11
C PHE A 157 -15.09 -20.05 -8.30
N ASN A 158 -15.29 -21.26 -8.83
CA ASN A 158 -14.51 -21.77 -9.97
C ASN A 158 -14.54 -20.80 -11.16
N GLN A 159 -15.68 -20.17 -11.44
CA GLN A 159 -15.79 -19.21 -12.53
C GLN A 159 -14.95 -17.94 -12.29
N PHE A 160 -14.75 -17.50 -11.05
CA PHE A 160 -13.79 -16.43 -10.73
C PHE A 160 -12.37 -16.83 -11.15
N TYR A 161 -11.92 -18.03 -10.79
CA TYR A 161 -10.59 -18.53 -11.18
C TYR A 161 -10.47 -18.74 -12.70
N THR A 162 -11.53 -19.20 -13.37
CA THR A 162 -11.56 -19.32 -14.83
C THR A 162 -11.33 -17.96 -15.48
N VAL A 163 -12.10 -16.94 -15.10
CA VAL A 163 -11.97 -15.58 -15.64
C VAL A 163 -10.61 -14.98 -15.30
N PHE A 164 -10.15 -15.15 -14.05
CA PHE A 164 -8.85 -14.67 -13.61
C PHE A 164 -7.70 -15.29 -14.42
N ASN A 165 -7.69 -16.61 -14.60
CA ASN A 165 -6.65 -17.30 -15.37
C ASN A 165 -6.72 -16.99 -16.86
N ASN A 166 -7.92 -16.88 -17.44
CA ASN A 166 -8.07 -16.47 -18.83
C ASN A 166 -7.48 -15.07 -19.08
N LEU A 167 -7.60 -14.16 -18.10
CA LEU A 167 -6.97 -12.85 -18.16
C LEU A 167 -5.46 -12.95 -18.04
N VAL A 168 -4.92 -13.73 -17.11
CA VAL A 168 -3.47 -13.96 -16.98
C VAL A 168 -2.90 -14.55 -18.26
N ASP A 169 -3.52 -15.61 -18.80
CA ASP A 169 -3.13 -16.24 -20.07
C ASP A 169 -3.20 -15.24 -21.23
N SER A 170 -4.24 -14.40 -21.29
CA SER A 170 -4.37 -13.35 -22.31
C SER A 170 -3.25 -12.31 -22.18
N ILE A 171 -2.89 -11.89 -20.96
CA ILE A 171 -1.79 -10.95 -20.74
C ILE A 171 -0.48 -11.58 -21.20
N HIS A 172 -0.16 -12.79 -20.77
CA HIS A 172 1.08 -13.48 -21.17
C HIS A 172 1.16 -13.71 -22.68
N TYR A 173 0.04 -13.99 -23.35
CA TYR A 173 0.00 -14.15 -24.80
C TYR A 173 0.21 -12.82 -25.54
N ASN A 174 -0.49 -11.76 -25.13
CA ASN A 174 -0.44 -10.47 -25.82
C ASN A 174 0.82 -9.67 -25.45
N ASP A 175 1.34 -9.83 -24.24
CA ASP A 175 2.53 -9.19 -23.69
C ASP A 175 3.44 -10.24 -23.00
N PRO A 176 4.29 -10.94 -23.76
CA PRO A 176 5.23 -11.90 -23.20
C PRO A 176 6.43 -11.22 -22.51
N GLN A 177 6.50 -9.89 -22.52
CA GLN A 177 7.64 -9.08 -22.11
C GLN A 177 7.57 -8.63 -20.64
N HIS A 178 6.38 -8.69 -20.03
CA HIS A 178 6.16 -8.23 -18.66
C HIS A 178 5.44 -9.29 -17.81
N PRO A 179 5.84 -9.45 -16.53
CA PRO A 179 5.18 -10.37 -15.63
C PRO A 179 3.81 -9.84 -15.16
N VAL A 180 3.02 -10.75 -14.60
CA VAL A 180 1.69 -10.52 -14.03
C VAL A 180 1.72 -10.87 -12.54
N THR A 181 1.19 -9.98 -11.71
CA THR A 181 1.00 -10.18 -10.28
C THR A 181 -0.44 -9.88 -9.87
N THR A 182 -0.79 -10.18 -8.63
CA THR A 182 -2.01 -9.73 -7.96
C THR A 182 -1.66 -9.32 -6.54
N THR A 183 -2.40 -8.37 -5.98
CA THR A 183 -2.23 -7.97 -4.58
C THR A 183 -3.25 -8.64 -3.68
N VAL A 184 -2.81 -9.06 -2.49
CA VAL A 184 -3.68 -9.43 -1.37
C VAL A 184 -3.38 -8.54 -0.16
N MET A 185 -4.37 -8.38 0.72
CA MET A 185 -4.17 -7.68 1.99
C MET A 185 -3.33 -8.55 2.93
N THR A 186 -2.22 -8.02 3.43
CA THR A 186 -1.37 -8.65 4.44
C THR A 186 -0.93 -10.07 4.04
N PHE A 187 -0.39 -10.85 4.98
CA PHE A 187 -0.05 -12.25 4.74
C PHE A 187 -1.24 -13.17 5.06
N GLN A 188 -2.05 -13.51 4.05
CA GLN A 188 -3.23 -14.36 4.20
C GLN A 188 -2.97 -15.77 3.65
N LYS A 189 -2.77 -16.74 4.55
CA LYS A 189 -2.39 -18.13 4.22
C LYS A 189 -3.38 -18.79 3.25
N GLU A 190 -4.67 -18.57 3.42
CA GLU A 190 -5.74 -19.12 2.57
C GLU A 190 -5.67 -18.55 1.16
N ASN A 191 -5.45 -17.25 1.02
CA ASN A 191 -5.30 -16.62 -0.28
C ASN A 191 -4.03 -17.10 -0.98
N ILE A 192 -2.90 -17.16 -0.27
CA ILE A 192 -1.63 -17.64 -0.83
C ILE A 192 -1.74 -19.11 -1.29
N PHE A 193 -2.39 -19.97 -0.49
CA PHE A 193 -2.68 -21.35 -0.88
C PHE A 193 -3.46 -21.40 -2.20
N ASN A 194 -4.58 -20.68 -2.29
CA ASN A 194 -5.42 -20.70 -3.49
C ASN A 194 -4.72 -20.08 -4.71
N ILE A 195 -4.01 -18.97 -4.53
CA ILE A 195 -3.20 -18.36 -5.58
C ILE A 195 -2.19 -19.36 -6.13
N ARG A 196 -1.44 -20.03 -5.25
CA ARG A 196 -0.38 -20.97 -5.63
C ARG A 196 -0.88 -22.15 -6.47
N TYR A 197 -2.06 -22.69 -6.17
CA TYR A 197 -2.57 -23.91 -6.81
C TYR A 197 -3.60 -23.66 -7.92
N ARG A 198 -4.23 -22.48 -7.93
CA ARG A 198 -5.38 -22.21 -8.81
C ARG A 198 -5.18 -21.01 -9.71
N THR A 199 -4.05 -20.33 -9.63
CA THR A 199 -3.73 -19.19 -10.50
C THR A 199 -2.41 -19.37 -11.23
N LYS A 200 -2.20 -18.56 -12.27
CA LYS A 200 -1.03 -18.60 -13.15
C LYS A 200 -0.13 -17.36 -13.07
N ILE A 201 -0.27 -16.54 -12.04
CA ILE A 201 0.54 -15.32 -11.88
C ILE A 201 2.02 -15.64 -11.65
N ASP A 202 2.89 -14.71 -12.02
CA ASP A 202 4.34 -14.87 -11.92
C ASP A 202 4.86 -14.69 -10.48
N PHE A 203 4.22 -13.82 -9.69
CA PHE A 203 4.59 -13.56 -8.30
C PHE A 203 3.42 -12.96 -7.50
N ILE A 204 3.49 -13.06 -6.16
CA ILE A 204 2.45 -12.53 -5.26
C ILE A 204 2.87 -11.14 -4.76
N SER A 205 1.91 -10.22 -4.72
CA SER A 205 2.13 -8.91 -4.11
C SER A 205 1.29 -8.73 -2.85
N PHE A 206 1.82 -7.95 -1.90
CA PHE A 206 1.16 -7.69 -0.62
C PHE A 206 0.93 -6.19 -0.40
N ASN A 207 -0.27 -5.84 0.04
CA ASN A 207 -0.58 -4.55 0.62
C ASN A 207 -0.56 -4.69 2.14
N ILE A 208 0.36 -3.99 2.83
CA ILE A 208 0.63 -4.19 4.24
C ILE A 208 0.60 -2.86 4.98
N PHE A 209 -0.47 -2.65 5.74
CA PHE A 209 -0.61 -1.51 6.64
C PHE A 209 -0.56 -2.02 8.08
N GLY A 210 0.36 -1.50 8.88
CA GLY A 210 0.49 -1.89 10.28
C GLY A 210 1.22 -3.22 10.53
N SER A 211 0.89 -4.31 9.82
CA SER A 211 1.29 -5.70 10.16
C SER A 211 2.64 -6.20 9.62
N ILE A 212 3.50 -5.32 9.10
CA ILE A 212 4.77 -5.72 8.50
C ILE A 212 5.73 -6.39 9.50
N GLN A 213 5.56 -6.17 10.81
CA GLN A 213 6.42 -6.75 11.84
C GLN A 213 6.32 -8.28 11.92
N THR A 214 5.19 -8.87 11.53
CA THR A 214 5.00 -10.34 11.54
C THR A 214 5.44 -11.00 10.24
N LEU A 215 5.55 -10.24 9.14
CA LEU A 215 5.75 -10.76 7.79
C LEU A 215 6.96 -11.70 7.66
N LYS A 216 8.07 -11.38 8.33
CA LYS A 216 9.28 -12.22 8.29
C LYS A 216 9.02 -13.62 8.83
N GLN A 217 8.31 -13.70 9.96
CA GLN A 217 7.95 -14.97 10.60
C GLN A 217 6.92 -15.71 9.75
N ASP A 218 5.88 -15.02 9.28
CA ASP A 218 4.84 -15.59 8.42
C ASP A 218 5.42 -16.21 7.14
N LEU A 219 6.36 -15.51 6.49
CA LEU A 219 7.09 -15.98 5.32
C LEU A 219 7.92 -17.23 5.60
N GLN A 220 8.51 -17.34 6.79
CA GLN A 220 9.33 -18.49 7.19
C GLN A 220 8.45 -19.69 7.51
N ASP A 221 7.39 -19.51 8.30
CA ASP A 221 6.48 -20.57 8.73
C ASP A 221 5.69 -21.16 7.56
N PHE A 222 5.43 -20.37 6.53
CA PHE A 222 4.68 -20.80 5.35
C PHE A 222 5.58 -21.23 4.17
N LYS A 223 6.91 -21.19 4.34
CA LYS A 223 7.89 -21.48 3.29
C LYS A 223 7.72 -22.87 2.68
N TRP A 224 7.30 -23.85 3.48
CA TRP A 224 7.09 -25.23 3.03
C TRP A 224 5.97 -25.35 1.99
N LEU A 225 4.96 -24.46 2.02
CA LEU A 225 3.88 -24.44 1.04
C LEU A 225 4.16 -23.45 -0.10
N TRP A 226 4.67 -22.26 0.24
CA TRP A 226 4.95 -21.23 -0.74
C TRP A 226 6.30 -20.56 -0.49
N ASN A 227 7.21 -20.79 -1.43
CA ASN A 227 8.56 -20.24 -1.46
C ASN A 227 8.80 -19.34 -2.69
N GLY A 228 7.74 -18.69 -3.20
CA GLY A 228 7.80 -17.86 -4.41
C GLY A 228 8.24 -16.41 -4.16
N PRO A 229 8.60 -15.67 -5.23
CA PRO A 229 8.98 -14.27 -5.14
C PRO A 229 7.80 -13.39 -4.73
N PHE A 230 8.11 -12.25 -4.11
CA PHE A 230 7.08 -11.31 -3.68
C PHE A 230 7.49 -9.85 -3.68
N LEU A 231 6.50 -8.99 -3.84
CA LEU A 231 6.62 -7.54 -3.81
C LEU A 231 5.68 -6.96 -2.75
N ILE A 232 6.10 -5.94 -2.01
CA ILE A 232 5.20 -5.19 -1.14
C ILE A 232 4.73 -3.96 -1.93
N THR A 233 3.53 -4.04 -2.50
CA THR A 233 2.98 -3.03 -3.42
C THR A 233 2.38 -1.82 -2.73
N GLU A 234 2.09 -1.94 -1.44
CA GLU A 234 1.71 -0.84 -0.56
C GLU A 234 2.22 -1.13 0.84
N TRP A 235 2.87 -0.16 1.47
CA TRP A 235 3.08 -0.14 2.90
C TRP A 235 3.07 1.27 3.46
N SER A 236 2.59 1.40 4.69
CA SER A 236 2.58 2.66 5.45
C SER A 236 2.55 2.38 6.95
N VAL A 237 2.43 3.43 7.75
CA VAL A 237 2.10 3.33 9.18
C VAL A 237 0.71 2.72 9.40
N GLU A 238 0.41 2.33 10.64
CA GLU A 238 -0.92 1.87 11.03
C GLU A 238 -2.01 2.88 10.62
N GLY A 239 -3.10 2.38 10.05
CA GLY A 239 -4.22 3.22 9.64
C GLY A 239 -5.35 3.34 10.67
N PRO A 240 -6.45 4.01 10.30
CA PRO A 240 -7.52 4.36 11.23
C PRO A 240 -8.51 3.21 11.47
N TRP A 241 -8.02 2.06 11.91
CA TRP A 241 -8.85 0.88 12.20
C TRP A 241 -8.52 0.23 13.55
N VAL A 242 -7.53 0.76 14.27
CA VAL A 242 -7.18 0.27 15.61
C VAL A 242 -7.97 1.04 16.66
N ALA A 243 -8.89 0.34 17.34
CA ALA A 243 -9.79 0.92 18.35
C ALA A 243 -9.04 1.66 19.48
N ALA A 244 -7.84 1.20 19.85
CA ALA A 244 -7.00 1.86 20.87
C ALA A 244 -6.54 3.28 20.47
N SER A 245 -6.76 3.69 19.23
CA SER A 245 -6.47 5.04 18.75
C SER A 245 -7.69 5.96 18.75
N GLN A 246 -8.86 5.51 19.21
CA GLN A 246 -10.08 6.31 19.23
C GLN A 246 -10.25 7.08 20.56
N ASN A 247 -10.85 8.27 20.49
CA ASN A 247 -11.36 8.99 21.66
C ASN A 247 -12.80 8.53 22.02
N VAL A 248 -13.40 9.11 23.05
CA VAL A 248 -14.72 8.65 23.58
C VAL A 248 -15.88 8.79 22.61
N TRP A 249 -15.78 9.62 21.56
CA TRP A 249 -16.78 9.72 20.49
C TRP A 249 -16.38 8.99 19.20
N GLY A 250 -15.34 8.14 19.26
CA GLY A 250 -14.95 7.25 18.16
C GLY A 250 -14.08 7.87 17.07
N ALA A 251 -13.64 9.12 17.22
CA ALA A 251 -12.72 9.74 16.27
C ALA A 251 -11.29 9.23 16.50
N TYR A 252 -10.57 8.92 15.41
CA TYR A 252 -9.21 8.41 15.50
C TYR A 252 -8.21 9.56 15.73
N VAL A 253 -7.33 9.39 16.72
CA VAL A 253 -6.26 10.33 17.01
C VAL A 253 -5.10 10.09 16.05
N GLU A 254 -4.76 11.11 15.27
CA GLU A 254 -3.72 11.02 14.24
C GLU A 254 -2.38 11.49 14.80
N ASN A 255 -1.31 10.79 14.43
CA ASN A 255 0.05 11.20 14.78
C ASN A 255 0.48 12.45 14.00
N THR A 256 1.40 13.23 14.55
CA THR A 256 2.04 14.32 13.81
C THR A 256 2.84 13.78 12.62
N SER A 257 3.01 14.58 11.57
CA SER A 257 3.84 14.21 10.41
C SER A 257 5.28 13.79 10.79
N THR A 258 5.90 14.46 11.77
CA THR A 258 7.21 14.09 12.32
C THR A 258 7.17 12.71 12.97
N LYS A 259 6.16 12.45 13.82
CA LYS A 259 6.02 11.12 14.42
C LYS A 259 5.76 10.04 13.37
N LYS A 260 5.01 10.35 12.32
CA LYS A 260 4.83 9.43 11.20
C LYS A 260 6.18 9.15 10.52
N ALA A 261 6.97 10.17 10.17
CA ALA A 261 8.27 9.99 9.53
C ALA A 261 9.22 9.09 10.37
N GLU A 262 9.26 9.29 11.69
CA GLU A 262 9.95 8.40 12.63
C GLU A 262 9.45 6.95 12.49
N GLN A 263 8.13 6.74 12.46
CA GLN A 263 7.53 5.42 12.30
C GLN A 263 7.84 4.78 10.93
N TYR A 264 7.84 5.53 9.83
CA TYR A 264 8.23 5.00 8.51
C TYR A 264 9.69 4.52 8.53
N LEU A 265 10.60 5.33 9.09
CA LEU A 265 12.01 5.00 9.20
C LEU A 265 12.23 3.74 10.04
N ALA A 266 11.62 3.68 11.22
CA ALA A 266 11.70 2.54 12.12
C ALA A 266 11.09 1.28 11.49
N THR A 267 9.94 1.43 10.83
CA THR A 267 9.23 0.32 10.19
C THR A 267 10.07 -0.31 9.09
N TYR A 268 10.63 0.51 8.20
CA TYR A 268 11.47 0.03 7.12
C TYR A 268 12.74 -0.63 7.65
N SER A 269 13.44 0.03 8.58
CA SER A 269 14.74 -0.43 9.07
C SER A 269 14.65 -1.74 9.86
N ASN A 270 13.59 -1.90 10.66
CA ASN A 270 13.49 -3.04 11.58
C ASN A 270 12.74 -4.24 10.99
N TYR A 271 11.80 -4.02 10.06
CA TYR A 271 10.84 -5.04 9.66
C TYR A 271 10.76 -5.30 8.16
N MET A 272 11.23 -4.38 7.31
CA MET A 272 11.23 -4.64 5.87
C MET A 272 12.14 -5.84 5.56
N PRO A 273 11.67 -6.86 4.84
CA PRO A 273 12.43 -8.10 4.63
C PRO A 273 13.50 -7.93 3.54
N VAL A 274 14.34 -6.90 3.63
CA VAL A 274 15.34 -6.52 2.61
C VAL A 274 16.36 -7.62 2.31
N ASP A 275 16.67 -8.46 3.30
CA ASP A 275 17.60 -9.58 3.17
C ASP A 275 16.92 -10.89 2.73
N ASN A 276 15.59 -10.90 2.56
CA ASN A 276 14.89 -12.11 2.17
C ASN A 276 15.18 -12.41 0.68
N PRO A 277 15.66 -13.61 0.33
CA PRO A 277 16.03 -13.93 -1.04
C PRO A 277 14.85 -13.93 -2.02
N ARG A 278 13.61 -13.82 -1.55
CA ARG A 278 12.39 -13.76 -2.38
C ARG A 278 11.86 -12.34 -2.57
N PHE A 279 12.43 -11.36 -1.88
CA PHE A 279 11.94 -9.98 -1.85
C PHE A 279 12.34 -9.21 -3.12
N LEU A 280 11.35 -8.72 -3.85
CA LEU A 280 11.54 -7.94 -5.07
C LEU A 280 11.56 -6.42 -4.82
N GLY A 281 11.25 -5.99 -3.59
CA GLY A 281 11.22 -4.59 -3.19
C GLY A 281 9.89 -4.17 -2.55
N SER A 282 9.74 -2.88 -2.31
CA SER A 282 8.58 -2.32 -1.61
C SER A 282 8.17 -0.95 -2.13
N MET A 283 6.91 -0.60 -1.87
CA MET A 283 6.30 0.62 -2.38
C MET A 283 5.55 1.39 -1.28
N VAL A 284 6.05 2.58 -0.96
CA VAL A 284 5.47 3.43 0.10
C VAL A 284 4.11 3.99 -0.32
N PHE A 285 3.14 4.05 0.60
CA PHE A 285 1.79 4.57 0.37
C PHE A 285 1.49 5.74 1.33
N TYR A 286 0.88 6.85 0.91
CA TYR A 286 0.41 7.24 -0.42
C TYR A 286 1.26 8.36 -1.00
N TRP A 287 1.91 8.14 -2.15
CA TRP A 287 2.75 9.14 -2.82
C TRP A 287 1.90 10.19 -3.54
N GLY A 288 1.38 11.11 -2.75
CA GLY A 288 0.51 12.20 -3.17
C GLY A 288 -0.30 12.72 -1.98
N GLN A 289 -1.47 13.24 -2.29
CA GLN A 289 -2.47 13.69 -1.32
C GLN A 289 -3.80 12.98 -1.60
N LYS A 290 -4.45 12.48 -0.55
CA LYS A 290 -5.77 11.84 -0.63
C LYS A 290 -6.55 12.14 0.65
N GLN A 291 -7.86 12.40 0.52
CA GLN A 291 -8.78 12.34 1.65
C GLN A 291 -9.05 10.88 1.99
N GLU A 292 -8.63 10.45 3.19
CA GLU A 292 -8.89 9.11 3.70
C GLU A 292 -8.99 9.18 5.22
N LEU A 293 -10.23 9.30 5.72
CA LEU A 293 -10.59 9.81 7.05
C LEU A 293 -10.18 11.27 7.27
N THR A 294 -8.90 11.60 7.14
CA THR A 294 -8.38 12.96 7.22
C THR A 294 -7.60 13.29 5.94
N PRO A 295 -7.40 14.58 5.59
CA PRO A 295 -6.60 14.95 4.43
C PRO A 295 -5.10 14.64 4.59
N THR A 296 -4.66 14.28 5.80
CA THR A 296 -3.26 14.09 6.17
C THR A 296 -2.89 12.67 6.57
N TRP A 297 -3.86 11.73 6.66
CA TRP A 297 -3.61 10.42 7.26
C TRP A 297 -2.49 9.65 6.54
N PHE A 298 -2.64 9.43 5.24
CA PHE A 298 -1.66 8.75 4.40
C PHE A 298 -0.96 9.67 3.39
N SER A 299 -1.35 10.95 3.32
CA SER A 299 -0.81 11.93 2.38
C SER A 299 0.64 12.27 2.70
N LEU A 300 1.55 12.01 1.76
CA LEU A 300 2.96 12.43 1.83
C LEU A 300 3.17 13.86 1.34
N PHE A 301 2.20 14.39 0.59
CA PHE A 301 2.21 15.72 -0.03
C PHE A 301 0.94 16.51 0.31
N ASP A 302 1.00 17.82 0.15
CA ASP A 302 -0.20 18.66 0.09
C ASP A 302 -0.74 18.78 -1.37
N GLU A 303 -1.82 19.53 -1.54
CA GLU A 303 -2.46 19.80 -2.83
C GLU A 303 -1.59 20.64 -3.81
N HIS A 304 -0.51 21.25 -3.32
CA HIS A 304 0.39 22.11 -4.08
C HIS A 304 1.78 21.49 -4.30
N GLY A 305 2.00 20.24 -3.85
CA GLY A 305 3.27 19.54 -3.98
C GLY A 305 4.30 19.83 -2.86
N GLY A 306 3.89 20.48 -1.77
CA GLY A 306 4.65 20.54 -0.53
C GLY A 306 4.92 19.13 0.01
N GLN A 307 6.06 18.94 0.67
CA GLN A 307 6.56 17.63 1.09
C GLN A 307 6.58 17.46 2.61
N THR A 308 6.12 16.31 3.11
CA THR A 308 6.27 15.95 4.53
C THR A 308 7.66 15.38 4.85
N GLU A 309 7.99 15.27 6.14
CA GLU A 309 9.21 14.59 6.60
C GLU A 309 9.26 13.10 6.20
N ILE A 310 8.13 12.49 5.85
CA ILE A 310 8.12 11.11 5.33
C ILE A 310 8.89 11.04 4.00
N VAL A 311 8.80 12.06 3.15
CA VAL A 311 9.59 12.13 1.91
C VAL A 311 11.09 12.21 2.19
N ASN A 312 11.47 12.97 3.23
CA ASN A 312 12.85 13.01 3.74
C ASN A 312 13.33 11.62 4.21
N ALA A 313 12.50 10.91 4.98
CA ALA A 313 12.81 9.55 5.44
C ALA A 313 12.99 8.57 4.27
N MET A 314 12.11 8.61 3.28
CA MET A 314 12.22 7.76 2.09
C MET A 314 13.47 8.07 1.27
N GLN A 315 13.83 9.35 1.12
CA GLN A 315 15.07 9.74 0.46
C GLN A 315 16.30 9.14 1.14
N TYR A 316 16.35 9.20 2.46
CA TYR A 316 17.42 8.58 3.24
C TYR A 316 17.44 7.06 3.05
N LEU A 317 16.30 6.39 3.17
CA LEU A 317 16.20 4.93 3.02
C LEU A 317 16.61 4.43 1.63
N TRP A 318 16.30 5.18 0.58
CA TRP A 318 16.59 4.74 -0.79
C TRP A 318 18.01 5.08 -1.25
N THR A 319 18.59 6.17 -0.76
CA THR A 319 19.89 6.70 -1.23
C THR A 319 21.03 6.53 -0.23
N GLY A 320 20.73 6.27 1.04
CA GLY A 320 21.68 6.30 2.16
C GLY A 320 22.16 7.70 2.54
N LYS A 321 21.65 8.75 1.88
CA LYS A 321 22.08 10.14 2.08
C LYS A 321 21.01 10.91 2.84
N LYS A 322 21.44 11.68 3.85
CA LYS A 322 20.53 12.60 4.54
C LYS A 322 20.04 13.66 3.55
N PRO A 323 18.74 14.02 3.58
CA PRO A 323 18.21 15.07 2.72
C PRO A 323 18.85 16.42 3.09
N PRO A 324 19.14 17.28 2.10
CA PRO A 324 19.79 18.57 2.35
C PRO A 324 18.88 19.55 3.08
N VAL A 325 17.56 19.37 2.97
CA VAL A 325 16.54 20.18 3.63
C VAL A 325 15.66 19.27 4.48
N LYS A 326 15.48 19.63 5.74
CA LYS A 326 14.57 18.96 6.67
C LYS A 326 13.21 19.66 6.66
N ALA A 327 12.13 18.88 6.68
CA ALA A 327 10.80 19.39 6.97
C ALA A 327 10.72 19.99 8.39
N PRO A 328 9.75 20.88 8.67
CA PRO A 328 9.53 21.38 10.02
C PRO A 328 9.30 20.24 11.04
N ASP A 329 9.84 20.38 12.24
CA ASP A 329 9.86 19.31 13.25
C ASP A 329 8.78 19.54 14.33
N ILE A 330 7.53 19.20 14.00
CA ILE A 330 6.39 19.43 14.89
C ILE A 330 6.24 18.29 15.90
N LYS A 331 6.32 18.65 17.18
CA LYS A 331 6.26 17.70 18.31
C LYS A 331 4.82 17.27 18.58
N TYR A 332 3.94 18.22 18.87
CA TYR A 332 2.51 17.99 19.11
C TYR A 332 1.72 19.29 18.99
N MET A 333 0.40 19.17 19.02
CA MET A 333 -0.55 20.28 19.09
C MET A 333 -1.50 20.05 20.26
N LEU A 334 -1.88 21.13 20.95
CA LEU A 334 -2.85 21.11 22.05
C LEU A 334 -4.01 22.07 21.76
N VAL A 335 -5.20 21.73 22.26
CA VAL A 335 -6.39 22.61 22.34
C VAL A 335 -6.79 22.66 23.81
N GLU A 336 -6.94 23.86 24.40
CA GLU A 336 -7.16 24.02 25.85
C GLU A 336 -6.16 23.22 26.71
N ASN A 337 -4.87 23.26 26.33
CA ASN A 337 -3.77 22.50 26.96
C ASN A 337 -3.94 20.96 26.95
N LYS A 338 -4.84 20.43 26.12
CA LYS A 338 -5.16 19.00 26.01
C LYS A 338 -4.84 18.48 24.62
N GLY A 339 -4.39 17.23 24.54
CA GLY A 339 -4.16 16.50 23.31
C GLY A 339 -5.40 15.72 22.84
N GLY A 340 -5.33 15.14 21.64
CA GLY A 340 -6.48 14.45 21.02
C GLY A 340 -7.01 13.22 21.78
N ARG A 341 -6.24 12.68 22.74
CA ARG A 341 -6.66 11.56 23.60
C ARG A 341 -7.38 12.00 24.89
N ASP A 342 -7.38 13.29 25.20
CA ASP A 342 -7.89 13.84 26.46
C ASP A 342 -9.40 14.19 26.40
N ASN A 343 -10.11 13.72 25.37
CA ASN A 343 -11.56 13.86 25.19
C ASN A 343 -12.06 15.31 25.40
N ILE A 344 -11.56 16.22 24.57
CA ILE A 344 -11.83 17.66 24.69
C ILE A 344 -13.30 17.97 24.37
N LEU A 345 -14.02 18.53 25.36
CA LEU A 345 -15.39 19.03 25.23
C LEU A 345 -15.38 20.56 25.34
N LEU A 346 -16.00 21.25 24.38
CA LEU A 346 -16.09 22.71 24.34
C LEU A 346 -17.54 23.18 24.24
N SER A 347 -17.88 24.27 24.93
CA SER A 347 -19.20 24.90 24.80
C SER A 347 -19.32 25.68 23.49
N PRO A 348 -20.46 25.62 22.79
CA PRO A 348 -20.66 26.31 21.52
C PRO A 348 -20.56 27.83 21.68
N LYS A 349 -20.15 28.52 20.60
CA LYS A 349 -20.01 30.00 20.51
C LYS A 349 -18.99 30.62 21.48
N THR A 350 -18.25 29.82 22.23
CA THR A 350 -17.14 30.30 23.06
C THR A 350 -15.87 30.53 22.24
N THR A 351 -14.88 31.18 22.83
CA THR A 351 -13.52 31.26 22.27
C THR A 351 -12.65 30.25 22.98
N SER A 352 -11.87 29.49 22.20
CA SER A 352 -10.88 28.53 22.69
C SER A 352 -9.52 28.85 22.07
N PHE A 353 -8.44 28.27 22.60
CA PHE A 353 -7.09 28.45 22.06
C PHE A 353 -6.42 27.11 21.71
N ALA A 354 -5.49 27.19 20.75
CA ALA A 354 -4.65 26.06 20.35
C ALA A 354 -3.19 26.49 20.21
N ILE A 355 -2.28 25.55 20.50
CA ILE A 355 -0.84 25.77 20.46
C ILE A 355 -0.16 24.62 19.72
N ALA A 356 0.68 24.94 18.73
CA ALA A 356 1.57 24.01 18.05
C ALA A 356 2.98 24.09 18.65
N TYR A 357 3.51 22.97 19.12
CA TYR A 357 4.85 22.86 19.71
C TYR A 357 5.82 22.22 18.73
N MET A 358 6.97 22.85 18.53
CA MET A 358 8.08 22.34 17.71
C MET A 358 9.13 21.68 18.61
N ASN A 359 9.80 20.61 18.16
CA ASN A 359 10.93 20.02 18.90
C ASN A 359 12.13 20.95 18.92
N GLU A 360 12.48 21.47 17.74
CA GLU A 360 13.50 22.49 17.56
C GLU A 360 12.83 23.69 16.88
N PRO A 361 12.67 24.84 17.57
CA PRO A 361 12.35 26.08 16.90
C PRO A 361 13.60 26.48 16.12
N GLY A 362 13.77 25.91 14.93
CA GLY A 362 14.89 26.23 14.06
C GLY A 362 14.94 27.73 13.78
N THR A 363 16.07 28.21 13.27
CA THR A 363 16.22 29.61 12.81
C THR A 363 15.42 29.92 11.54
N ALA A 364 14.83 28.90 10.92
CA ALA A 364 14.03 29.03 9.71
C ALA A 364 12.71 29.75 10.00
N LYS A 365 12.34 30.68 9.12
CA LYS A 365 11.02 31.29 9.13
C LYS A 365 9.97 30.22 8.82
N LEU A 366 8.97 30.10 9.69
CA LEU A 366 7.88 29.14 9.54
C LEU A 366 6.56 29.87 9.30
N THR A 367 5.73 29.31 8.42
CA THR A 367 4.37 29.79 8.16
C THR A 367 3.36 28.78 8.70
N TYR A 368 2.41 29.25 9.51
CA TYR A 368 1.39 28.42 10.14
C TYR A 368 0.03 28.64 9.47
N LYS A 369 -0.54 27.58 8.89
CA LYS A 369 -1.89 27.55 8.33
C LYS A 369 -2.76 26.68 9.22
N TRP A 370 -3.80 27.29 9.79
CA TRP A 370 -4.76 26.64 10.65
C TRP A 370 -6.08 26.44 9.92
N GLN A 371 -6.70 25.26 10.08
CA GLN A 371 -7.96 24.92 9.43
C GLN A 371 -8.84 24.13 10.38
N LEU A 372 -10.14 24.41 10.37
CA LEU A 372 -11.12 23.76 11.22
C LEU A 372 -12.15 23.04 10.36
N PHE A 373 -12.38 21.77 10.64
CA PHE A 373 -13.37 20.96 9.92
C PHE A 373 -14.34 20.31 10.90
N ALA A 374 -15.57 20.06 10.44
CA ALA A 374 -16.40 19.04 11.06
C ALA A 374 -15.69 17.68 10.92
N GLU A 375 -15.77 16.84 11.95
CA GLU A 375 -15.11 15.54 11.94
C GLU A 375 -15.79 14.59 10.93
N ASP A 376 -14.99 13.83 10.20
CA ASP A 376 -15.45 12.81 9.25
C ASP A 376 -15.60 11.45 9.95
N TRP A 377 -16.48 11.39 10.95
CA TRP A 377 -16.60 10.24 11.86
C TRP A 377 -17.63 9.19 11.40
N PHE A 378 -18.62 9.60 10.60
CA PHE A 378 -19.75 8.76 10.24
C PHE A 378 -19.46 7.92 8.99
N LYS A 379 -19.53 6.58 9.12
CA LYS A 379 -19.26 5.60 8.04
C LYS A 379 -20.52 4.79 7.70
N PRO A 380 -21.49 5.35 6.95
CA PRO A 380 -22.77 4.69 6.70
C PRO A 380 -22.64 3.32 6.02
N ASN A 381 -21.59 3.12 5.21
CA ASN A 381 -21.35 1.88 4.46
C ASN A 381 -20.07 1.15 4.90
N GLY A 382 -19.50 1.51 6.05
CA GLY A 382 -18.19 1.00 6.49
C GLY A 382 -16.99 1.51 5.68
N ILE A 383 -17.21 2.41 4.72
CA ILE A 383 -16.18 3.03 3.88
C ILE A 383 -15.93 4.46 4.37
N PHE A 384 -14.66 4.86 4.44
CA PHE A 384 -14.28 6.24 4.73
C PHE A 384 -14.67 7.17 3.59
N ASN A 385 -15.13 8.37 3.92
CA ASN A 385 -15.41 9.38 2.91
C ASN A 385 -14.10 9.81 2.22
N ASP A 386 -14.16 9.90 0.90
CA ASP A 386 -13.07 10.24 -0.01
C ASP A 386 -13.18 11.68 -0.54
N LYS A 387 -14.25 12.40 -0.16
CA LYS A 387 -14.48 13.79 -0.58
C LYS A 387 -13.81 14.76 0.38
N PRO A 388 -13.05 15.75 -0.14
CA PRO A 388 -12.44 16.78 0.68
C PRO A 388 -13.45 17.45 1.62
N LEU A 389 -13.03 17.62 2.88
CA LEU A 389 -13.84 18.29 3.89
C LEU A 389 -13.90 19.80 3.63
N LYS A 390 -15.03 20.41 4.02
CA LYS A 390 -15.22 21.86 3.90
C LYS A 390 -14.70 22.55 5.15
N ASP A 391 -13.67 23.36 4.96
CA ASP A 391 -13.08 24.21 5.99
C ASP A 391 -14.09 25.24 6.50
N ILE A 392 -14.24 25.34 7.82
CA ILE A 392 -15.10 26.32 8.50
C ILE A 392 -14.38 27.67 8.48
N LYS A 393 -14.78 28.49 7.50
CA LYS A 393 -14.16 29.80 7.28
C LYS A 393 -14.33 30.74 8.48
N ASN A 394 -13.32 31.57 8.70
CA ASN A 394 -13.27 32.58 9.75
C ASN A 394 -13.40 32.02 11.19
N ALA A 395 -13.13 30.72 11.39
CA ALA A 395 -13.10 30.13 12.73
C ALA A 395 -11.95 30.68 13.58
N VAL A 396 -10.78 30.90 12.99
CA VAL A 396 -9.61 31.48 13.67
C VAL A 396 -9.80 32.99 13.83
N THR A 397 -9.83 33.47 15.07
CA THR A 397 -10.10 34.87 15.42
C THR A 397 -8.83 35.66 15.73
N GLU A 398 -7.78 35.00 16.24
CA GLU A 398 -6.45 35.57 16.44
C GLU A 398 -5.40 34.55 15.98
N ASN A 399 -4.39 34.98 15.22
CA ASN A 399 -3.32 34.11 14.74
C ASN A 399 -1.94 34.73 14.97
N ASN A 400 -1.21 34.17 15.92
CA ASN A 400 0.15 34.59 16.27
C ASN A 400 1.19 33.55 15.82
N GLY A 401 0.92 32.78 14.76
CA GLY A 401 1.79 31.72 14.26
C GLY A 401 1.53 30.39 14.99
N PRO A 402 2.39 29.96 15.94
CA PRO A 402 2.20 28.72 16.70
C PRO A 402 1.02 28.76 17.67
N ILE A 403 0.47 29.94 17.99
CA ILE A 403 -0.65 30.11 18.93
C ILE A 403 -1.81 30.78 18.19
N ILE A 404 -3.01 30.22 18.33
CA ILE A 404 -4.23 30.81 17.82
C ILE A 404 -5.32 30.87 18.89
N LYS A 405 -6.26 31.81 18.70
CA LYS A 405 -7.61 31.70 19.26
C LYS A 405 -8.59 31.41 18.14
N PHE A 406 -9.62 30.61 18.43
CA PHE A 406 -10.66 30.27 17.49
C PHE A 406 -12.04 30.26 18.15
N LYS A 407 -13.06 30.55 17.36
CA LYS A 407 -14.45 30.45 17.77
C LYS A 407 -14.91 28.99 17.68
N VAL A 408 -15.41 28.46 18.79
CA VAL A 408 -16.02 27.13 18.84
C VAL A 408 -17.30 27.14 18.01
N PRO A 409 -17.49 26.17 17.09
CA PRO A 409 -18.70 26.08 16.27
C PRO A 409 -20.00 26.10 17.10
N GLU A 410 -21.07 26.62 16.50
CA GLU A 410 -22.39 26.68 17.16
C GLU A 410 -23.09 25.32 17.20
N THR A 411 -22.94 24.52 16.14
CA THR A 411 -23.60 23.23 16.02
C THR A 411 -22.89 22.19 16.89
N GLU A 412 -23.64 21.51 17.76
CA GLU A 412 -23.16 20.35 18.51
C GLU A 412 -22.62 19.27 17.57
N GLY A 413 -21.53 18.63 17.98
CA GLY A 413 -20.92 17.53 17.24
C GLY A 413 -19.39 17.52 17.29
N PRO A 414 -18.78 16.54 16.64
CA PRO A 414 -17.33 16.41 16.60
C PRO A 414 -16.69 17.29 15.53
N TYR A 415 -15.54 17.85 15.85
CA TYR A 415 -14.74 18.72 14.98
C TYR A 415 -13.25 18.38 15.13
N ARG A 416 -12.46 18.85 14.17
CA ARG A 416 -11.01 18.70 14.19
C ARG A 416 -10.31 19.96 13.73
N LEU A 417 -9.41 20.45 14.58
CA LEU A 417 -8.52 21.55 14.27
C LEU A 417 -7.20 20.99 13.74
N TYR A 418 -6.72 21.55 12.63
CA TYR A 418 -5.47 21.18 11.96
C TYR A 418 -4.52 22.36 11.97
N VAL A 419 -3.22 22.05 12.05
CA VAL A 419 -2.14 22.98 11.74
C VAL A 419 -1.22 22.38 10.69
N TYR A 420 -0.89 23.20 9.70
CA TYR A 420 0.13 22.94 8.69
C TYR A 420 1.24 23.99 8.89
N VAL A 421 2.47 23.53 9.14
CA VAL A 421 3.64 24.37 9.40
C VAL A 421 4.56 24.23 8.20
N TYR A 422 4.77 25.30 7.44
CA TYR A 422 5.58 25.33 6.22
C TYR A 422 6.93 25.98 6.47
N ASN A 423 7.97 25.50 5.79
CA ASN A 423 9.21 26.24 5.58
C ASN A 423 9.29 26.81 4.16
N ASP A 424 10.27 27.68 3.92
CA ASP A 424 10.47 28.33 2.60
C ASP A 424 11.06 27.39 1.53
N ASN A 425 11.32 26.12 1.86
CA ASN A 425 11.93 25.14 0.96
C ASN A 425 10.92 24.13 0.37
N GLY A 426 9.62 24.39 0.54
CA GLY A 426 8.57 23.52 0.01
C GLY A 426 8.35 22.24 0.84
N TYR A 427 8.71 22.27 2.13
CA TYR A 427 8.33 21.23 3.08
C TYR A 427 7.33 21.74 4.09
N PHE A 428 6.52 20.83 4.61
CA PHE A 428 5.54 21.12 5.63
C PHE A 428 5.43 19.99 6.65
N ALA A 429 4.91 20.35 7.82
CA ALA A 429 4.59 19.44 8.88
C ALA A 429 3.13 19.62 9.31
N THR A 430 2.50 18.55 9.78
CA THR A 430 1.10 18.55 10.20
C THR A 430 0.92 18.01 11.61
N ALA A 431 -0.07 18.58 12.30
CA ALA A 431 -0.69 18.03 13.48
C ALA A 431 -2.19 18.37 13.46
N ASN A 432 -2.99 17.58 14.17
CA ASN A 432 -4.40 17.86 14.35
C ASN A 432 -4.90 17.33 15.69
N VAL A 433 -5.97 17.93 16.20
CA VAL A 433 -6.60 17.55 17.47
C VAL A 433 -8.12 17.53 17.27
N PRO A 434 -8.78 16.37 17.47
CA PRO A 434 -10.23 16.30 17.52
C PRO A 434 -10.77 16.84 18.85
N PHE A 435 -11.92 17.49 18.80
CA PHE A 435 -12.70 17.92 19.97
C PHE A 435 -14.20 17.75 19.68
N TYR A 436 -15.03 17.81 20.72
CA TYR A 436 -16.48 17.74 20.59
C TYR A 436 -17.11 19.04 21.12
N VAL A 437 -18.04 19.60 20.36
CA VAL A 437 -18.88 20.72 20.83
C VAL A 437 -20.12 20.15 21.47
N LEU A 438 -20.42 20.53 22.71
CA LEU A 438 -21.56 20.04 23.48
C LEU A 438 -22.28 21.21 24.14
N TYR A 439 -23.62 21.31 24.00
CA TYR A 439 -24.38 22.44 24.56
C TYR A 439 -24.30 22.50 26.09
N ASN A 440 -24.29 21.33 26.75
CA ASN A 440 -24.18 21.17 28.21
C ASN A 440 -23.02 20.21 28.52
N PRO A 441 -21.77 20.69 28.46
CA PRO A 441 -20.57 19.86 28.60
C PRO A 441 -20.27 19.38 30.03
#